data_AF-A0A4Q4WW01-F1
#
_entry.id   AF-A0A4Q4WW01-F1
#
_cell.length_a   1.000
_cell.length_b   1.000
_cell.length_c   1.000
_cell.angle_alpha   90.00
_cell.angle_beta   90.00
_cell.angle_gamma   90.00
#
_symmetry.space_group_name_H-M   'P 1'
#
loop_
_entity.id
_entity.type
_entity.pdbx_description
1 polymer ?
#
loop_
_entity_poly.entity_id
_entity_poly.type
_entity_poly.pdbx_seq_one_letter_code
_entity_poly.pdbx_strand_id
1 'polypeptide(L)'
;MLIPKADRKKIHEYLFREGVMVAKKDYSLPKHPDVDTKNLYVVKALQSLNSRGYVKTQFSWQYYYYTLTPEGLDYLREWLHLPAEIVPATHIKQQRSHAPPRGMMGEGERERRPFGRGRGGDRGDRDGGYRRRDAGEGKEGGAPGEFAPQFRGGFGRGRGAPPS
;
A
#
# COMPACT_ATOMS: atom_id res chain seq x y z
N MET A 1 -21.97 -12.06 -23.88
CA MET A 1 -21.69 -10.94 -24.80
C MET A 1 -20.88 -11.46 -25.98
N LEU A 2 -21.17 -10.99 -27.20
CA LEU A 2 -20.31 -11.22 -28.37
C LEU A 2 -19.07 -10.32 -28.28
N ILE A 3 -17.89 -10.92 -28.28
CA ILE A 3 -16.58 -10.24 -28.23
C ILE A 3 -15.73 -10.89 -29.32
N PRO A 4 -15.02 -10.13 -30.18
CA PRO A 4 -14.13 -10.69 -31.20
C PRO A 4 -13.12 -11.69 -30.61
N LYS A 5 -12.81 -12.77 -31.35
CA LYS A 5 -11.88 -13.80 -30.87
C LYS A 5 -10.48 -13.22 -30.57
N ALA A 6 -10.01 -12.28 -31.40
CA ALA A 6 -8.72 -11.61 -31.20
C ALA A 6 -8.66 -10.81 -29.89
N ASP A 7 -9.65 -9.93 -29.64
CA ASP A 7 -9.72 -9.15 -28.40
C ASP A 7 -9.87 -10.03 -27.17
N ARG A 8 -10.68 -11.11 -27.26
CA ARG A 8 -10.80 -12.09 -26.19
C ARG A 8 -9.44 -12.73 -25.88
N LYS A 9 -8.68 -13.12 -26.91
CA LYS A 9 -7.35 -13.72 -26.74
C LYS A 9 -6.39 -12.78 -26.02
N LYS A 10 -6.29 -11.52 -26.48
CA LYS A 10 -5.48 -10.46 -25.81
C LYS A 10 -5.79 -10.34 -24.31
N ILE A 11 -7.08 -10.34 -23.94
CA ILE A 11 -7.52 -10.24 -22.53
C ILE A 11 -7.07 -11.48 -21.71
N HIS A 12 -7.17 -12.68 -22.30
CA HIS A 12 -6.78 -13.93 -21.63
C HIS A 12 -5.25 -14.05 -21.50
N GLU A 13 -4.50 -13.65 -22.53
CA GLU A 13 -3.04 -13.60 -22.53
C GLU A 13 -2.50 -12.62 -21.47
N TYR A 14 -3.07 -11.40 -21.37
CA TYR A 14 -2.68 -10.45 -20.33
C TYR A 14 -3.00 -10.97 -18.92
N LEU A 15 -4.21 -11.50 -18.71
CA LEU A 15 -4.63 -12.04 -17.42
C LEU A 15 -3.73 -13.21 -16.97
N PHE A 16 -3.30 -14.05 -17.91
CA PHE A 16 -2.38 -15.16 -17.63
C PHE A 16 -0.96 -14.67 -17.32
N ARG A 17 -0.46 -13.65 -18.03
CA ARG A 17 0.89 -13.11 -17.80
C ARG A 17 1.02 -12.44 -16.44
N GLU A 18 0.09 -11.54 -16.10
CA GLU A 18 0.16 -10.76 -14.86
C GLU A 18 -0.46 -11.50 -13.65
N GLY A 19 -1.45 -12.38 -13.88
CA GLY A 19 -2.24 -13.03 -12.81
C GLY A 19 -3.27 -12.11 -12.10
N VAL A 20 -3.23 -10.81 -12.40
CA VAL A 20 -4.09 -9.76 -11.84
C VAL A 20 -4.50 -8.81 -12.97
N MET A 21 -5.71 -8.25 -12.91
CA MET A 21 -6.14 -7.19 -13.81
C MET A 21 -7.00 -6.16 -13.06
N VAL A 22 -6.92 -4.89 -13.46
CA VAL A 22 -7.73 -3.81 -12.87
C VAL A 22 -8.50 -3.14 -14.00
N ALA A 23 -9.81 -2.88 -13.84
CA ALA A 23 -10.60 -2.17 -14.85
C ALA A 23 -11.54 -1.13 -14.22
N LYS A 24 -11.52 0.10 -14.73
CA LYS A 24 -12.48 1.14 -14.33
C LYS A 24 -13.90 0.74 -14.78
N LYS A 25 -14.92 1.02 -13.97
CA LYS A 25 -16.34 0.87 -14.30
C LYS A 25 -16.81 2.01 -15.20
N ASP A 26 -16.25 2.06 -16.40
CA ASP A 26 -16.61 3.00 -17.45
C ASP A 26 -16.66 2.25 -18.78
N TYR A 27 -17.88 2.05 -19.28
CA TYR A 27 -18.14 1.28 -20.50
C TYR A 27 -17.94 2.11 -21.77
N SER A 28 -17.77 3.44 -21.65
CA SER A 28 -17.60 4.34 -22.79
C SER A 28 -16.14 4.49 -23.21
N LEU A 29 -15.19 4.17 -22.32
CA LEU A 29 -13.75 4.20 -22.60
C LEU A 29 -13.39 3.40 -23.87
N PRO A 30 -12.87 4.06 -24.92
CA PRO A 30 -12.61 3.41 -26.21
C PRO A 30 -11.45 2.42 -26.15
N LYS A 31 -10.51 2.63 -25.22
CA LYS A 31 -9.40 1.71 -24.93
C LYS A 31 -9.22 1.53 -23.42
N HIS A 32 -8.74 0.36 -23.05
CA HIS A 32 -8.25 0.04 -21.72
C HIS A 32 -6.75 0.43 -21.61
N PRO A 33 -6.24 0.91 -20.45
CA PRO A 33 -4.84 1.35 -20.33
C PRO A 33 -3.81 0.25 -20.60
N ASP A 34 -3.99 -0.94 -20.02
CA ASP A 34 -2.97 -1.99 -20.03
C ASP A 34 -3.10 -2.98 -21.21
N VAL A 35 -4.24 -2.94 -21.91
CA VAL A 35 -4.64 -3.91 -22.93
C VAL A 35 -5.23 -3.14 -24.10
N ASP A 36 -4.68 -3.31 -25.30
CA ASP A 36 -5.20 -2.70 -26.54
C ASP A 36 -6.52 -3.37 -27.00
N THR A 37 -7.57 -3.16 -26.21
CA THR A 37 -8.97 -3.58 -26.43
C THR A 37 -9.91 -2.56 -25.75
N LYS A 38 -11.20 -2.61 -26.07
CA LYS A 38 -12.21 -1.74 -25.44
C LYS A 38 -12.46 -2.14 -23.99
N ASN A 39 -12.50 -1.17 -23.07
CA ASN A 39 -12.70 -1.46 -21.64
C ASN A 39 -14.01 -2.22 -21.35
N LEU A 40 -15.06 -1.99 -22.14
CA LEU A 40 -16.30 -2.75 -22.10
C LEU A 40 -16.07 -4.26 -22.34
N TYR A 41 -15.23 -4.65 -23.30
CA TYR A 41 -14.90 -6.06 -23.56
C TYR A 41 -14.15 -6.69 -22.38
N VAL A 42 -13.22 -5.95 -21.76
CA VAL A 42 -12.48 -6.37 -20.56
C VAL A 42 -13.45 -6.69 -19.42
N VAL A 43 -14.29 -5.73 -19.01
CA VAL A 43 -15.24 -5.91 -17.89
C VAL A 43 -16.24 -7.04 -18.17
N LYS A 44 -16.73 -7.19 -19.42
CA LYS A 44 -17.70 -8.25 -19.77
C LYS A 44 -17.09 -9.63 -19.98
N ALA A 45 -15.82 -9.73 -20.41
CA ALA A 45 -15.09 -10.99 -20.42
C ALA A 45 -14.85 -11.47 -18.98
N LEU A 46 -14.33 -10.60 -18.11
CA LEU A 46 -14.01 -10.94 -16.72
C LEU A 46 -15.27 -11.21 -15.89
N GLN A 47 -16.39 -10.52 -16.16
CA GLN A 47 -17.69 -10.87 -15.58
C GLN A 47 -18.06 -12.34 -15.86
N SER A 48 -17.79 -12.85 -17.07
CA SER A 48 -18.08 -14.24 -17.44
C SER A 48 -17.10 -15.27 -16.84
N LEU A 49 -15.84 -14.88 -16.60
CA LEU A 49 -14.86 -15.72 -15.91
C LEU A 49 -15.15 -15.79 -14.40
N ASN A 50 -15.53 -14.66 -13.80
CA ASN A 50 -15.93 -14.58 -12.39
C ASN A 50 -17.20 -15.41 -12.10
N SER A 51 -18.20 -15.41 -13.00
CA SER A 51 -19.38 -16.28 -12.85
C SER A 51 -19.08 -17.78 -12.96
N ARG A 52 -17.87 -18.16 -13.36
CA ARG A 52 -17.40 -19.56 -13.46
C ARG A 52 -16.39 -19.95 -12.37
N GLY A 53 -16.06 -19.06 -11.43
CA GLY A 53 -15.07 -19.31 -10.38
C GLY A 53 -13.60 -19.08 -10.77
N TYR A 54 -13.30 -18.87 -12.06
CA TYR A 54 -11.94 -18.70 -12.59
C TYR A 54 -11.23 -17.41 -12.14
N VAL A 55 -11.99 -16.40 -11.75
CA VAL A 55 -11.47 -15.10 -11.31
C VAL A 55 -12.26 -14.66 -10.08
N LYS A 56 -11.58 -14.14 -9.07
CA LYS A 56 -12.21 -13.42 -7.96
C LYS A 56 -12.24 -11.93 -8.27
N THR A 57 -13.43 -11.33 -8.21
CA THR A 57 -13.61 -9.89 -8.37
C THR A 57 -13.75 -9.22 -7.00
N GLN A 58 -13.10 -8.07 -6.83
CA GLN A 58 -13.37 -7.09 -5.79
C GLN A 58 -13.72 -5.76 -6.47
N PHE A 59 -14.71 -5.03 -5.95
CA PHE A 59 -15.14 -3.76 -6.54
C PHE A 59 -15.03 -2.63 -5.50
N SER A 60 -14.26 -1.59 -5.80
CA SER A 60 -14.02 -0.47 -4.89
C SER A 60 -13.68 0.80 -5.67
N TRP A 61 -14.17 1.96 -5.24
CA TRP A 61 -13.91 3.28 -5.85
C TRP A 61 -14.13 3.36 -7.39
N GLN A 62 -15.17 2.69 -7.90
CA GLN A 62 -15.42 2.52 -9.34
C GLN A 62 -14.37 1.71 -10.12
N TYR A 63 -13.49 0.96 -9.46
CA TYR A 63 -12.58 0.00 -10.08
C TYR A 63 -12.97 -1.43 -9.72
N TYR A 64 -12.92 -2.30 -10.73
CA TYR A 64 -12.90 -3.75 -10.56
C TYR A 64 -11.46 -4.21 -10.46
N TYR A 65 -11.16 -4.96 -9.41
CA TYR A 65 -9.89 -5.64 -9.18
C TYR A 65 -10.15 -7.14 -9.36
N TYR A 66 -9.40 -7.76 -10.26
CA TYR A 66 -9.57 -9.16 -10.65
C TYR A 66 -8.31 -9.93 -10.28
N THR A 67 -8.46 -10.99 -9.49
CA THR A 67 -7.37 -11.91 -9.15
C THR A 67 -7.68 -13.30 -9.69
N LEU A 68 -6.72 -13.91 -10.39
CA LEU A 68 -6.86 -15.24 -10.96
C LEU A 68 -6.94 -16.30 -9.85
N THR A 69 -7.84 -17.29 -9.99
CA THR A 69 -7.89 -18.45 -9.10
C THR A 69 -7.06 -19.62 -9.68
N PRO A 70 -6.66 -20.62 -8.87
CA PRO A 70 -5.96 -21.79 -9.39
C PRO A 70 -6.74 -22.49 -10.52
N GLU A 71 -8.06 -22.68 -10.34
CA GLU A 71 -8.97 -23.23 -11.35
C GLU A 71 -9.00 -22.41 -12.64
N GLY A 72 -8.98 -21.07 -12.52
CA GLY A 72 -8.92 -20.18 -13.68
C GLY A 72 -7.57 -20.22 -14.39
N LEU A 73 -6.49 -20.49 -13.68
CA LEU A 73 -5.16 -20.65 -14.23
C LEU A 73 -5.10 -21.89 -15.14
N ASP A 74 -5.67 -23.01 -14.69
CA ASP A 74 -5.76 -24.24 -15.50
C ASP A 74 -6.71 -24.07 -16.70
N TYR A 75 -7.85 -23.39 -16.53
CA TYR A 75 -8.73 -23.02 -17.66
C TYR A 75 -7.99 -22.16 -18.71
N LEU A 76 -7.18 -21.20 -18.29
CA LEU A 76 -6.41 -20.36 -19.21
C LEU A 76 -5.30 -21.15 -19.92
N ARG A 77 -4.66 -22.13 -19.26
CA ARG A 77 -3.69 -23.04 -19.92
C ARG A 77 -4.35 -23.86 -21.02
N GLU A 78 -5.48 -24.48 -20.73
CA GLU A 78 -6.24 -25.27 -21.71
C GLU A 78 -6.70 -24.40 -22.88
N TRP A 79 -7.25 -23.22 -22.60
CA TRP A 79 -7.82 -22.33 -23.63
C TRP A 79 -6.76 -21.61 -24.50
N LEU A 80 -5.59 -21.29 -23.93
CA LEU A 80 -4.47 -20.70 -24.68
C LEU A 80 -3.52 -21.74 -25.29
N HIS A 81 -3.70 -23.03 -24.97
CA HIS A 81 -2.83 -24.14 -25.35
C HIS A 81 -1.36 -23.93 -24.92
N LEU A 82 -1.16 -23.45 -23.68
CA LEU A 82 0.17 -23.16 -23.13
C LEU A 82 0.71 -24.34 -22.29
N PRO A 83 2.02 -24.63 -22.33
CA PRO A 83 2.63 -25.66 -21.49
C PRO A 83 2.57 -25.27 -20.00
N ALA A 84 2.51 -26.28 -19.13
CA ALA A 84 2.32 -26.10 -17.68
C ALA A 84 3.46 -25.32 -16.98
N GLU A 85 4.64 -25.23 -17.62
CA GLU A 85 5.83 -24.53 -17.15
C GLU A 85 5.65 -23.01 -17.05
N ILE A 86 4.80 -22.41 -17.89
CA ILE A 86 4.55 -20.97 -17.81
C ILE A 86 3.60 -20.70 -16.65
N VAL A 87 4.05 -19.88 -15.70
CA VAL A 87 3.30 -19.51 -14.49
C VAL A 87 3.14 -17.99 -14.45
N PRO A 88 1.96 -17.44 -14.07
CA PRO A 88 1.77 -16.00 -13.92
C PRO A 88 2.82 -15.33 -13.02
N ALA A 89 3.09 -14.05 -13.27
CA ALA A 89 4.08 -13.26 -12.54
C ALA A 89 3.87 -13.29 -11.00
N THR A 90 2.64 -13.46 -10.52
CA THR A 90 2.29 -13.59 -9.10
C THR A 90 2.90 -14.81 -8.40
N HIS A 91 3.20 -15.89 -9.11
CA HIS A 91 3.82 -17.10 -8.53
C HIS A 91 5.35 -17.03 -8.50
N ILE A 92 5.95 -16.11 -9.27
CA ILE A 92 7.39 -15.91 -9.24
C ILE A 92 7.73 -15.20 -7.92
N LYS A 93 8.26 -15.96 -6.95
CA LYS A 93 8.86 -15.38 -5.75
C LYS A 93 10.02 -14.48 -6.17
N GLN A 94 9.77 -13.17 -6.28
CA GLN A 94 10.86 -12.20 -6.27
C GLN A 94 11.65 -12.41 -4.98
N GLN A 95 12.90 -12.84 -5.15
CA GLN A 95 13.86 -12.89 -4.06
C GLN A 95 14.15 -11.44 -3.67
N ARG A 96 13.36 -10.91 -2.73
CA ARG A 96 13.60 -9.60 -2.13
C ARG A 96 15.01 -9.66 -1.57
N SER A 97 15.93 -8.92 -2.19
CA SER A 97 17.24 -8.67 -1.61
C SER A 97 17.00 -7.97 -0.28
N HIS A 98 17.09 -8.72 0.80
CA HIS A 98 17.14 -8.18 2.14
C HIS A 98 18.49 -7.49 2.27
N ALA A 99 18.60 -6.28 1.71
CA ALA A 99 19.66 -5.36 2.04
C ALA A 99 19.60 -5.23 3.57
N PRO A 100 20.64 -5.68 4.30
CA PRO A 100 20.60 -5.63 5.75
C PRO A 100 20.38 -4.16 6.17
N PRO A 101 19.60 -3.90 7.22
CA PRO A 101 19.36 -2.55 7.68
C PRO A 101 20.70 -1.84 7.88
N ARG A 102 20.89 -0.72 7.18
CA ARG A 102 22.14 0.04 7.11
C ARG A 102 22.39 0.77 8.43
N GLY A 103 22.72 -0.02 9.46
CA GLY A 103 22.88 0.41 10.85
C GLY A 103 23.53 -0.62 11.78
N MET A 104 23.92 -1.80 11.28
CA MET A 104 24.53 -2.88 12.09
C MET A 104 25.98 -3.23 11.65
N MET A 105 26.79 -2.19 11.42
CA MET A 105 28.23 -2.24 11.73
C MET A 105 28.40 -1.23 12.86
N GLY A 106 28.76 -1.63 14.07
CA GLY A 106 29.85 -2.56 14.33
C GLY A 106 30.90 -1.71 15.02
N GLU A 107 30.80 -1.68 16.35
CA GLU A 107 31.76 -1.04 17.24
C GLU A 107 33.18 -1.57 16.97
N GLY A 108 34.12 -0.67 16.70
CA GLY A 108 35.52 -1.02 16.44
C GLY A 108 36.14 -0.24 15.28
N GLU A 109 37.45 0.00 15.40
CA GLU A 109 38.34 0.35 14.27
C GLU A 109 38.12 1.70 13.55
N ARG A 110 38.13 2.79 14.32
CA ARG A 110 38.55 4.13 13.84
C ARG A 110 40.00 4.48 14.21
N GLU A 111 40.77 3.50 14.67
CA GLU A 111 42.22 3.61 14.82
C GLU A 111 42.89 3.54 13.43
N ARG A 112 43.96 4.32 13.20
CA ARG A 112 44.81 4.35 11.98
C ARG A 112 44.30 5.13 10.76
N ARG A 113 44.38 6.46 10.84
CA ARG A 113 44.93 7.28 9.74
C ARG A 113 45.97 8.27 10.28
N PRO A 114 47.25 8.17 9.91
CA PRO A 114 48.29 9.07 10.38
C PRO A 114 48.49 10.28 9.45
N PHE A 115 49.07 11.35 9.99
CA PHE A 115 49.53 12.60 9.34
C PHE A 115 48.48 13.60 8.81
N GLY A 116 48.55 14.83 9.34
CA GLY A 116 47.73 15.98 8.93
C GLY A 116 47.87 17.20 9.86
N ARG A 117 49.10 17.69 10.11
CA ARG A 117 49.37 18.78 11.07
C ARG A 117 49.34 20.16 10.40
N GLY A 118 48.43 21.05 10.81
CA GLY A 118 48.42 22.48 10.46
C GLY A 118 47.21 23.20 11.08
N ARG A 119 47.32 23.84 12.25
CA ARG A 119 47.91 25.17 12.58
C ARG A 119 46.91 26.34 12.43
N GLY A 120 46.20 26.62 13.52
CA GLY A 120 45.80 27.98 13.95
C GLY A 120 44.51 28.57 13.37
N GLY A 121 43.70 29.22 14.22
CA GLY A 121 42.49 29.91 13.78
C GLY A 121 41.52 30.26 14.91
N ASP A 122 41.99 30.98 15.94
CA ASP A 122 41.11 31.58 16.95
C ASP A 122 40.26 32.71 16.32
N ARG A 123 38.93 32.73 16.55
CA ARG A 123 38.04 33.88 16.29
C ARG A 123 36.60 33.66 16.76
N GLY A 124 36.24 34.36 17.83
CA GLY A 124 35.11 35.30 17.78
C GLY A 124 33.72 34.79 18.12
N ASP A 125 33.39 34.93 19.39
CA ASP A 125 32.10 35.30 19.96
C ASP A 125 30.98 35.72 19.00
N ARG A 126 29.83 35.02 19.08
CA ARG A 126 28.52 35.60 18.76
C ARG A 126 27.39 34.96 19.56
N ASP A 127 27.20 35.52 20.75
CA ASP A 127 25.93 35.91 21.39
C ASP A 127 24.66 35.03 21.25
N GLY A 128 23.94 34.83 22.37
CA GLY A 128 22.60 34.21 22.36
C GLY A 128 22.27 33.32 23.55
N GLY A 129 22.33 33.85 24.78
CA GLY A 129 22.15 33.07 26.00
C GLY A 129 20.69 32.66 26.29
N TYR A 130 20.48 31.39 26.66
CA TYR A 130 19.22 30.91 27.30
C TYR A 130 19.41 29.75 28.29
N ARG A 131 20.64 29.48 28.78
CA ARG A 131 20.88 28.59 29.93
C ARG A 131 21.15 29.38 31.22
N ARG A 132 20.12 30.00 31.81
CA ARG A 132 20.07 30.23 33.27
C ARG A 132 18.68 30.63 33.81
N ARG A 133 17.97 29.61 34.29
CA ARG A 133 17.26 29.63 35.58
C ARG A 133 17.43 28.20 36.14
N ASP A 134 18.42 28.02 37.02
CA ASP A 134 18.20 27.93 38.47
C ASP A 134 17.18 26.83 38.79
N ALA A 135 17.60 25.61 39.17
CA ALA A 135 18.21 25.25 40.46
C ALA A 135 17.22 25.37 41.63
N GLY A 136 17.15 24.31 42.45
CA GLY A 136 16.08 24.12 43.45
C GLY A 136 15.12 23.02 42.98
N GLU A 137 15.27 21.76 43.41
CA GLU A 137 14.98 21.23 44.74
C GLU A 137 13.48 20.96 44.92
N GLY A 138 13.17 19.79 45.49
CA GLY A 138 11.88 19.13 45.27
C GLY A 138 10.69 19.79 45.96
N LYS A 139 9.49 19.43 45.49
CA LYS A 139 8.31 19.37 46.35
C LYS A 139 7.34 18.30 45.87
N GLU A 140 7.00 17.41 46.79
CA GLU A 140 5.76 16.67 46.77
C GLU A 140 4.60 17.66 46.64
N GLY A 141 3.66 17.36 45.76
CA GLY A 141 2.54 18.25 45.44
C GLY A 141 1.43 17.44 44.80
N GLY A 142 0.75 16.63 45.62
CA GLY A 142 -0.34 15.78 45.16
C GLY A 142 -1.48 16.59 44.54
N ALA A 143 -2.23 15.96 43.64
CA ALA A 143 -3.46 16.56 43.10
C ALA A 143 -4.44 16.88 44.26
N PRO A 144 -5.04 18.08 44.30
CA PRO A 144 -5.91 18.50 45.39
C PRO A 144 -7.19 17.65 45.46
N GLY A 145 -7.76 17.54 46.67
CA GLY A 145 -8.86 16.63 47.02
C GLY A 145 -10.23 16.86 46.37
N GLU A 146 -10.32 17.63 45.28
CA GLU A 146 -11.54 17.88 44.51
C GLU A 146 -11.42 17.44 43.04
N PHE A 147 -10.43 16.60 42.70
CA PHE A 147 -10.27 16.06 41.35
C PHE A 147 -11.32 14.97 41.02
N ALA A 148 -12.47 15.39 40.48
CA ALA A 148 -13.56 14.51 40.05
C ALA A 148 -13.73 14.51 38.50
N PRO A 149 -13.07 13.59 37.76
CA PRO A 149 -13.14 13.56 36.30
C PRO A 149 -14.46 12.95 35.79
N GLN A 150 -15.45 13.79 35.46
CA GLN A 150 -16.66 13.36 34.77
C GLN A 150 -16.44 13.30 33.25
N PHE A 151 -16.38 12.09 32.69
CA PHE A 151 -16.43 11.85 31.25
C PHE A 151 -17.65 11.00 30.88
N ARG A 152 -18.51 11.57 30.01
CA ARG A 152 -19.44 10.93 29.04
C ARG A 152 -20.87 11.51 29.09
N GLY A 153 -21.11 12.54 28.28
CA GLY A 153 -22.45 13.06 28.02
C GLY A 153 -22.43 14.21 27.00
N GLY A 154 -22.52 13.88 25.70
CA GLY A 154 -22.30 14.90 24.65
C GLY A 154 -22.79 14.53 23.24
N PHE A 155 -23.67 13.54 23.08
CA PHE A 155 -24.40 13.40 21.81
C PHE A 155 -25.44 14.50 21.72
N GLY A 156 -25.10 15.58 21.02
CA GLY A 156 -25.99 16.70 20.79
C GLY A 156 -27.18 16.33 19.92
N ARG A 157 -28.36 16.18 20.55
CA ARG A 157 -29.68 16.66 20.10
C ARG A 157 -30.73 16.31 21.16
N GLY A 158 -31.12 17.30 21.97
CA GLY A 158 -32.39 17.24 22.70
C GLY A 158 -33.58 17.15 21.71
N ARG A 159 -34.79 16.82 22.16
CA ARG A 159 -35.37 17.03 23.49
C ARG A 159 -36.55 16.06 23.68
N GLY A 160 -36.67 15.46 24.87
CA GLY A 160 -37.88 14.71 25.27
C GLY A 160 -39.05 15.64 25.62
N ALA A 161 -40.28 15.15 25.39
CA ALA A 161 -41.58 15.79 25.72
C ALA A 161 -41.92 15.63 27.23
N PRO A 162 -43.17 15.80 27.73
CA PRO A 162 -44.40 16.46 27.26
C PRO A 162 -44.75 17.62 28.26
N PRO A 163 -45.95 17.83 28.85
CA PRO A 163 -47.35 17.60 28.42
C PRO A 163 -48.30 18.82 28.59
N SER A 164 -49.42 18.81 27.84
CA SER A 164 -50.78 19.25 28.23
C SER A 164 -51.77 18.68 27.21
#